data_AF-A0A1G1FF66-F1
#
_entry.id   AF-A0A1G1FF66-F1
#
_cell.length_a   1.000
_cell.length_b   1.000
_cell.length_c   1.000
_cell.angle_alpha   90.00
_cell.angle_beta   90.00
_cell.angle_gamma   90.00
#
_symmetry.space_group_name_H-M   'P 1'
#
loop_
_entity.id
_entity.type
_entity.pdbx_description
1 polymer ?
#
loop_
_entity_poly.entity_id
_entity_poly.type
_entity_poly.pdbx_seq_one_letter_code
_entity_poly.pdbx_strand_id
1 'polypeptide(L)'
;MDEEVGWCRVSCGTQKHERGKLMRKRLILFVMLGALSMVLLTGCVSLPDYRPDLPEDIGDKGLVVGQVVGIGRLWQWSIYKEVLINNRKKGKVVNGFIAFPLSPGEYELSGLYSESYGGSSSYGGYTVTTMNTTTLPVKRKFVVRSKEITNLGLIVLYPDPGDKEQKKFMRLFVDNTSDMKHFLKSGYPLLAQKLRTDTMTLAPGDLMPANLLEALRKEIAIKDAASSGGYATYVAGDVGTLAEVQKNKDGKVSGVRLIDVPTVSSLQSESPNYVKDRFAFLTKNNRLFFVQNGKVAEKRTPDGLRAGKVYALGTSDLVIVDDKLEIYASTSNGDRWQSYLGSVTEKKSDAKVSPGATGYYAYIATPPLALFSAYGRTEFKSVELPVEIKSIGLLREKPAGLFAEREISFYMETEKRPFFFRAAGKTAWDPRSMPTPNCAHIRFLDNEGLNLSTECGDRAVGFGGPKDLYVSKDGGKTWQKK
;
A
#
# COMPACT_ATOMS: atom_id res chain seq x y z
N MET A 1 42.04 -31.32 -33.74
CA MET A 1 42.28 -31.91 -35.06
C MET A 1 40.96 -32.45 -35.56
N ASP A 2 40.20 -31.85 -36.46
CA ASP A 2 40.26 -30.61 -37.26
C ASP A 2 38.77 -30.23 -37.52
N GLU A 3 38.37 -28.96 -37.39
CA GLU A 3 37.99 -28.03 -38.50
C GLU A 3 37.10 -28.67 -39.59
N GLU A 4 35.95 -28.11 -40.01
CA GLU A 4 35.85 -26.84 -40.73
C GLU A 4 34.40 -26.27 -40.78
N VAL A 5 34.38 -24.99 -41.18
CA VAL A 5 33.29 -24.01 -41.30
C VAL A 5 32.59 -24.08 -42.67
N GLY A 6 31.33 -23.63 -42.77
CA GLY A 6 30.67 -23.34 -44.06
C GLY A 6 29.71 -22.15 -44.00
N TRP A 7 30.07 -21.06 -44.68
CA TRP A 7 29.23 -19.88 -44.98
C TRP A 7 28.72 -19.95 -46.43
N CYS A 8 27.54 -19.37 -46.71
CA CYS A 8 27.14 -19.01 -48.09
C CYS A 8 26.38 -17.67 -48.16
N ARG A 9 26.83 -16.82 -49.09
CA ARG A 9 26.26 -15.52 -49.55
C ARG A 9 25.14 -15.73 -50.57
N VAL A 10 24.24 -14.76 -50.69
CA VAL A 10 23.30 -14.62 -51.82
C VAL A 10 23.64 -13.37 -52.63
N SER A 11 23.63 -13.52 -53.96
CA SER A 11 23.88 -12.47 -54.97
C SER A 11 22.58 -11.98 -55.62
N CYS A 12 22.64 -10.73 -56.09
CA CYS A 12 21.62 -9.94 -56.75
C CYS A 12 21.46 -10.29 -58.25
N GLY A 13 20.31 -9.98 -58.87
CA GLY A 13 20.11 -10.09 -60.32
C GLY A 13 18.75 -9.56 -60.81
N THR A 14 18.80 -8.54 -61.67
CA THR A 14 17.74 -7.63 -62.15
C THR A 14 17.15 -7.96 -63.53
N GLN A 15 15.86 -7.62 -63.71
CA GLN A 15 15.13 -7.01 -64.85
C GLN A 15 15.32 -7.41 -66.34
N LYS A 16 14.18 -7.58 -67.04
CA LYS A 16 13.76 -6.94 -68.33
C LYS A 16 12.31 -7.37 -68.67
N HIS A 17 11.29 -6.51 -68.83
CA HIS A 17 10.88 -5.53 -69.87
C HIS A 17 10.33 -6.12 -71.20
N GLU A 18 9.03 -5.88 -71.49
CA GLU A 18 8.42 -5.30 -72.72
C GLU A 18 6.86 -5.40 -72.64
N ARG A 19 6.10 -4.31 -72.56
CA ARG A 19 5.55 -3.35 -73.58
C ARG A 19 4.29 -3.83 -74.34
N GLY A 20 3.17 -3.14 -74.08
CA GLY A 20 1.95 -3.15 -74.91
C GLY A 20 0.87 -2.18 -74.38
N LYS A 21 0.69 -1.05 -75.07
CA LYS A 21 -0.28 0.06 -74.87
C LYS A 21 -1.75 -0.42 -75.07
N LEU A 22 -2.86 0.22 -74.67
CA LEU A 22 -3.23 1.64 -74.50
C LEU A 22 -4.64 1.75 -73.83
N MET A 23 -4.86 2.81 -73.03
CA MET A 23 -6.15 3.44 -72.63
C MET A 23 -7.13 2.63 -71.75
N ARG A 24 -7.79 3.18 -70.71
CA ARG A 24 -8.04 4.56 -70.29
C ARG A 24 -8.57 4.53 -68.85
N LYS A 25 -8.17 5.56 -68.10
CA LYS A 25 -8.85 6.18 -66.95
C LYS A 25 -8.67 5.55 -65.54
N ARG A 26 -7.84 6.28 -64.77
CA ARG A 26 -7.81 6.48 -63.30
C ARG A 26 -7.50 5.22 -62.48
N LEU A 27 -6.22 4.87 -62.27
CA LEU A 27 -5.30 5.45 -61.26
C LEU A 27 -5.99 5.50 -59.87
N ILE A 28 -5.95 4.41 -59.08
CA ILE A 28 -4.87 4.01 -58.11
C ILE A 28 -5.26 4.53 -56.70
N LEU A 29 -5.21 3.79 -55.59
CA LEU A 29 -4.55 2.52 -55.21
C LEU A 29 -5.34 1.96 -54.00
N PHE A 30 -5.83 0.71 -53.99
CA PHE A 30 -5.15 -0.52 -53.55
C PHE A 30 -4.46 -0.39 -52.19
N VAL A 31 -5.01 -0.95 -51.09
CA VAL A 31 -5.07 -2.39 -50.72
C VAL A 31 -3.68 -3.00 -50.62
N MET A 32 -3.33 -3.43 -49.40
CA MET A 32 -2.54 -4.61 -49.01
C MET A 32 -2.36 -4.48 -47.49
N LEU A 33 -3.18 -5.13 -46.66
CA LEU A 33 -2.99 -6.53 -46.27
C LEU A 33 -1.50 -6.85 -46.06
N GLY A 34 -0.97 -6.35 -44.95
CA GLY A 34 0.31 -6.77 -44.40
C GLY A 34 0.09 -7.02 -42.93
N ALA A 35 0.00 -8.29 -42.57
CA ALA A 35 0.01 -8.77 -41.20
C ALA A 35 1.21 -8.18 -40.47
N LEU A 36 0.99 -7.10 -39.71
CA LEU A 36 1.92 -6.69 -38.68
C LEU A 36 1.41 -7.33 -37.39
N SER A 37 1.92 -8.53 -37.15
CA SER A 37 1.98 -9.13 -35.83
C SER A 37 2.42 -8.07 -34.82
N MET A 38 1.47 -7.45 -34.14
CA MET A 38 1.71 -6.94 -32.80
C MET A 38 1.94 -8.17 -31.93
N VAL A 39 3.18 -8.63 -31.95
CA VAL A 39 3.76 -9.33 -30.82
C VAL A 39 3.54 -8.39 -29.65
N LEU A 40 2.47 -8.63 -28.91
CA LEU A 40 2.32 -8.23 -27.53
C LEU A 40 3.56 -8.81 -26.85
N LEU A 41 4.62 -8.02 -26.80
CA LEU A 41 5.64 -8.16 -25.80
C LEU A 41 4.93 -7.81 -24.49
N THR A 42 4.15 -8.77 -23.98
CA THR A 42 3.92 -8.96 -22.57
C THR A 42 5.30 -9.21 -21.98
N GLY A 43 6.08 -8.15 -21.82
CA GLY A 43 7.02 -8.12 -20.72
C GLY A 43 6.15 -8.45 -19.51
N CYS A 44 6.35 -9.64 -18.95
CA CYS A 44 5.82 -10.00 -17.65
C CYS A 44 6.43 -9.01 -16.66
N VAL A 45 5.85 -7.82 -16.59
CA VAL A 45 5.98 -6.94 -15.45
C VAL A 45 5.31 -7.74 -14.35
N SER A 46 6.11 -8.34 -13.47
CA SER A 46 5.57 -8.96 -12.26
C SER A 46 4.88 -7.83 -11.49
N LEU A 47 3.56 -7.75 -11.64
CA LEU A 47 2.75 -6.92 -10.76
C LEU A 47 3.07 -7.39 -9.33
N PRO A 48 3.20 -6.48 -8.36
CA PRO A 48 3.26 -6.90 -6.98
C PRO A 48 2.02 -7.75 -6.70
N ASP A 49 2.23 -9.02 -6.34
CA ASP A 49 1.11 -9.86 -5.94
C ASP A 49 0.56 -9.31 -4.62
N TYR A 50 -0.61 -8.68 -4.66
CA TYR A 50 -1.35 -8.18 -3.48
C TYR A 50 -2.12 -9.29 -2.77
N ARG A 51 -2.20 -10.45 -3.42
CA ARG A 51 -2.87 -11.66 -3.02
C ARG A 51 -2.13 -12.86 -3.62
N PRO A 52 -2.18 -14.05 -3.01
CA PRO A 52 -1.57 -15.25 -3.57
C PRO A 52 -2.02 -15.52 -5.01
N ASP A 53 -1.13 -15.97 -5.88
CA ASP A 53 -1.53 -16.39 -7.22
C ASP A 53 -2.30 -17.72 -7.14
N LEU A 54 -3.52 -17.74 -7.69
CA LEU A 54 -4.38 -18.91 -7.70
C LEU A 54 -4.94 -19.12 -9.12
N PRO A 55 -4.93 -20.35 -9.63
CA PRO A 55 -5.56 -20.64 -10.90
C PRO A 55 -7.09 -20.52 -10.80
N GLU A 56 -7.74 -20.22 -11.93
CA GLU A 56 -9.21 -20.21 -12.03
C GLU A 56 -9.83 -21.61 -11.89
N ASP A 57 -9.01 -22.66 -11.98
CA ASP A 57 -9.39 -24.04 -11.78
C ASP A 57 -8.31 -24.81 -11.01
N ILE A 58 -8.72 -25.60 -10.03
CA ILE A 58 -7.82 -26.42 -9.22
C ILE A 58 -7.99 -27.92 -9.50
N GLY A 59 -8.87 -28.30 -10.44
CA GLY A 59 -9.18 -29.69 -10.76
C GLY A 59 -9.77 -30.43 -9.56
N ASP A 60 -9.21 -31.60 -9.23
CA ASP A 60 -9.65 -32.43 -8.10
C ASP A 60 -8.91 -32.10 -6.78
N LYS A 61 -8.09 -31.05 -6.76
CA LYS A 61 -7.44 -30.56 -5.54
C LYS A 61 -8.45 -29.86 -4.63
N GLY A 62 -8.09 -29.70 -3.36
CA GLY A 62 -8.75 -28.74 -2.47
C GLY A 62 -7.97 -27.43 -2.40
N LEU A 63 -8.62 -26.38 -1.92
CA LEU A 63 -7.99 -25.08 -1.70
C LEU A 63 -7.69 -24.89 -0.21
N VAL A 64 -6.44 -24.59 0.12
CA VAL A 64 -6.05 -24.21 1.48
C VAL A 64 -6.01 -22.69 1.53
N VAL A 65 -6.65 -22.08 2.53
CA VAL A 65 -6.64 -20.62 2.77
C VAL A 65 -6.34 -20.30 4.23
N GLY A 66 -5.88 -19.10 4.53
CA GLY A 66 -5.71 -18.61 5.90
C GLY A 66 -5.08 -17.23 5.94
N GLN A 67 -4.89 -16.69 7.15
CA GLN A 67 -4.17 -15.44 7.36
C GLN A 67 -3.07 -15.57 8.40
N VAL A 68 -2.05 -14.73 8.28
CA VAL A 68 -0.96 -14.61 9.24
C VAL A 68 -0.78 -13.14 9.59
N VAL A 69 -0.83 -12.83 10.88
CA VAL A 69 -0.53 -11.50 11.41
C VAL A 69 0.59 -11.59 12.44
N GLY A 70 1.69 -10.88 12.21
CA GLY A 70 2.77 -10.73 13.17
C GLY A 70 2.63 -9.43 13.92
N ILE A 71 2.67 -9.49 15.26
CA ILE A 71 2.57 -8.31 16.12
C ILE A 71 3.96 -7.85 16.56
N GLY A 72 4.17 -6.53 16.61
CA GLY A 72 5.45 -5.93 17.02
C GLY A 72 6.60 -6.43 16.14
N ARG A 73 7.71 -6.90 16.73
CA ARG A 73 8.89 -7.39 15.99
C ARG A 73 8.61 -8.54 15.00
N LEU A 74 7.44 -9.17 15.07
CA LEU A 74 7.07 -10.28 14.19
C LEU A 74 6.33 -9.82 12.93
N TRP A 75 6.04 -8.52 12.75
CA TRP A 75 5.26 -7.98 11.62
C TRP A 75 5.71 -8.46 10.23
N GLN A 76 7.02 -8.60 10.04
CA GLN A 76 7.63 -9.06 8.79
C GLN A 76 7.25 -10.49 8.39
N TRP A 77 6.75 -11.31 9.32
CA TRP A 77 6.30 -12.67 9.04
C TRP A 77 4.96 -12.74 8.32
N SER A 78 4.23 -11.62 8.27
CA SER A 78 3.02 -11.48 7.47
C SER A 78 3.29 -11.19 6.00
N ILE A 79 4.55 -11.13 5.55
CA ILE A 79 4.86 -10.66 4.19
C ILE A 79 5.99 -11.50 3.57
N TYR A 80 5.72 -12.04 2.38
CA TYR A 80 6.68 -12.75 1.53
C TYR A 80 7.48 -13.84 2.24
N LYS A 81 6.80 -14.64 3.08
CA LYS A 81 7.38 -15.83 3.73
C LYS A 81 6.93 -17.10 3.05
N GLU A 82 7.83 -18.06 2.90
CA GLU A 82 7.47 -19.38 2.38
C GLU A 82 6.65 -20.12 3.44
N VAL A 83 5.65 -20.87 2.99
CA VAL A 83 4.80 -21.72 3.83
C VAL A 83 5.32 -23.15 3.74
N LEU A 84 5.64 -23.74 4.90
CA LEU A 84 6.09 -25.13 5.00
C LEU A 84 4.90 -26.04 5.33
N ILE A 85 4.59 -26.96 4.42
CA ILE A 85 3.65 -28.05 4.64
C ILE A 85 4.42 -29.37 4.71
N ASN A 86 4.28 -30.11 5.80
CA ASN A 86 5.06 -31.32 6.09
C ASN A 86 6.57 -31.07 5.87
N ASN A 87 7.07 -29.95 6.39
CA ASN A 87 8.44 -29.44 6.24
C ASN A 87 8.92 -29.18 4.78
N ARG A 88 8.01 -29.06 3.81
CA ARG A 88 8.34 -28.71 2.41
C ARG A 88 7.71 -27.38 2.01
N LYS A 89 8.44 -26.55 1.27
CA LYS A 89 7.90 -25.30 0.69
C LYS A 89 6.72 -25.64 -0.23
N LYS A 90 5.55 -25.03 -0.01
CA LYS A 90 4.32 -25.29 -0.81
C LYS A 90 3.59 -24.04 -1.29
N GLY A 91 3.92 -22.88 -0.75
CA GLY A 91 3.28 -21.61 -1.11
C GLY A 91 3.94 -20.48 -0.36
N LYS A 92 3.35 -19.28 -0.44
CA LYS A 92 3.87 -18.08 0.22
C LYS A 92 2.77 -17.35 0.97
N VAL A 93 3.18 -16.63 2.00
CA VAL A 93 2.39 -15.58 2.63
C VAL A 93 2.49 -14.35 1.74
N VAL A 94 1.37 -13.91 1.18
CA VAL A 94 1.28 -12.72 0.33
C VAL A 94 0.33 -11.73 1.00
N ASN A 95 0.88 -10.59 1.44
CA ASN A 95 0.14 -9.56 2.18
C ASN A 95 -0.70 -10.11 3.36
N GLY A 96 -0.15 -11.05 4.12
CA GLY A 96 -0.80 -11.69 5.26
C GLY A 96 -1.74 -12.84 4.90
N PHE A 97 -1.95 -13.14 3.62
CA PHE A 97 -2.79 -14.26 3.19
C PHE A 97 -1.95 -15.48 2.82
N ILE A 98 -2.48 -16.65 3.17
CA ILE A 98 -2.04 -17.94 2.65
C ILE A 98 -3.14 -18.42 1.73
N ALA A 99 -2.84 -18.73 0.48
CA ALA A 99 -3.73 -19.51 -0.36
C ALA A 99 -2.96 -20.33 -1.39
N PHE A 100 -3.27 -21.61 -1.51
CA PHE A 100 -2.71 -22.49 -2.56
C PHE A 100 -3.54 -23.78 -2.70
N PRO A 101 -3.58 -24.39 -3.90
CA PRO A 101 -4.22 -25.68 -4.10
C PRO A 101 -3.35 -26.83 -3.58
N LEU A 102 -3.97 -27.85 -3.00
CA LEU A 102 -3.30 -29.03 -2.47
C LEU A 102 -4.11 -30.29 -2.78
N SER A 103 -3.44 -31.41 -3.05
CA SER A 103 -4.12 -32.69 -3.25
C SER A 103 -4.91 -33.08 -1.99
N PRO A 104 -5.98 -33.89 -2.11
CA PRO A 104 -6.67 -34.41 -0.94
C PRO A 104 -5.75 -35.23 -0.04
N GLY A 105 -5.90 -35.11 1.28
CA GLY A 105 -5.07 -35.81 2.26
C GLY A 105 -4.94 -35.08 3.59
N GLU A 106 -4.16 -35.66 4.49
CA GLU A 106 -3.82 -35.07 5.79
C GLU A 106 -2.46 -34.37 5.74
N TYR A 107 -2.41 -33.18 6.33
CA TYR A 107 -1.25 -32.31 6.25
C TYR A 107 -1.00 -31.58 7.58
N GLU A 108 0.24 -31.12 7.75
CA GLU A 108 0.63 -30.20 8.80
C GLU A 108 1.21 -28.93 8.19
N LEU A 109 0.70 -27.77 8.61
CA LEU A 109 1.38 -26.50 8.48
C LEU A 109 2.51 -26.48 9.50
N SER A 110 3.69 -26.94 9.07
CA SER A 110 4.86 -27.09 9.94
C SER A 110 5.40 -25.72 10.38
N GLY A 111 5.40 -24.72 9.49
CA GLY A 111 5.86 -23.38 9.85
C GLY A 111 5.90 -22.37 8.70
N LEU A 112 6.40 -21.18 9.03
CA LEU A 112 6.77 -20.15 8.07
C LEU A 112 8.28 -20.10 7.94
N TYR A 113 8.77 -19.84 6.74
CA TYR A 113 10.18 -19.93 6.42
C TYR A 113 10.67 -18.67 5.72
N SER A 114 11.84 -18.19 6.15
CA SER A 114 12.52 -17.03 5.60
C SER A 114 13.93 -17.42 5.21
N GLU A 115 14.33 -17.02 4.01
CA GLU A 115 15.71 -17.01 3.52
C GLU A 115 16.18 -15.56 3.43
N SER A 116 17.37 -15.28 3.93
CA SER A 116 18.01 -13.97 3.80
C SER A 116 19.46 -14.15 3.39
N TYR A 117 19.93 -13.24 2.55
CA TYR A 117 21.31 -13.25 2.08
C TYR A 117 22.27 -12.87 3.22
N GLY A 118 23.27 -13.73 3.45
CA GLY A 118 24.29 -13.58 4.49
C GLY A 118 25.62 -13.01 3.98
N GLY A 119 25.76 -12.78 2.67
CA GLY A 119 27.00 -12.30 2.03
C GLY A 119 27.51 -13.24 0.94
N SER A 120 28.34 -12.73 0.05
CA SER A 120 29.06 -13.49 -0.96
C SER A 120 30.53 -13.17 -0.90
N SER A 121 31.37 -14.20 -0.97
CA SER A 121 32.83 -14.09 -0.95
C SER A 121 33.39 -14.90 -2.11
N SER A 122 34.43 -14.37 -2.76
CA SER A 122 35.13 -15.07 -3.83
C SER A 122 36.37 -15.78 -3.29
N TYR A 123 36.47 -17.09 -3.51
CA TYR A 123 37.64 -17.89 -3.12
C TYR A 123 38.04 -18.80 -4.30
N GLY A 124 39.28 -18.65 -4.78
CA GLY A 124 39.82 -19.49 -5.86
C GLY A 124 39.02 -19.46 -7.18
N GLY A 125 38.36 -18.34 -7.52
CA GLY A 125 37.52 -18.22 -8.72
C GLY A 125 36.05 -18.65 -8.53
N TYR A 126 35.67 -19.14 -7.35
CA TYR A 126 34.28 -19.49 -7.01
C TYR A 126 33.65 -18.40 -6.13
N THR A 127 32.41 -18.01 -6.43
CA THR A 127 31.61 -17.15 -5.54
C THR A 127 30.81 -18.03 -4.58
N VAL A 128 31.14 -17.98 -3.30
CA VAL A 128 30.39 -18.65 -2.23
C VAL A 128 29.38 -17.66 -1.67
N THR A 129 28.10 -18.02 -1.68
CA THR A 129 27.01 -17.21 -1.12
C THR A 129 26.46 -17.88 0.13
N THR A 130 26.48 -17.16 1.25
CA THR A 130 25.90 -17.63 2.51
C THR A 130 24.43 -17.24 2.56
N MET A 131 23.56 -18.17 2.95
CA MET A 131 22.14 -17.92 3.14
C MET A 131 21.77 -18.21 4.59
N ASN A 132 21.23 -17.21 5.27
CA ASN A 132 20.66 -17.35 6.60
C ASN A 132 19.21 -17.81 6.46
N THR A 133 18.86 -18.88 7.16
CA THR A 133 17.51 -19.44 7.15
C THR A 133 16.87 -19.28 8.53
N THR A 134 15.59 -18.99 8.57
CA THR A 134 14.84 -18.89 9.81
C THR A 134 13.48 -19.52 9.61
N THR A 135 13.09 -20.39 10.55
CA THR A 135 11.80 -21.07 10.56
C THR A 135 11.02 -20.67 11.81
N LEU A 136 9.81 -20.14 11.63
CA LEU A 136 8.85 -20.03 12.72
C LEU A 136 7.94 -21.26 12.73
N PRO A 137 8.06 -22.15 13.72
CA PRO A 137 7.21 -23.34 13.78
C PRO A 137 5.76 -22.96 14.06
N VAL A 138 4.81 -23.50 13.29
CA VAL A 138 3.36 -23.33 13.51
C VAL A 138 2.72 -24.65 13.99
N LYS A 139 3.06 -25.77 13.35
CA LYS A 139 2.61 -27.13 13.72
C LYS A 139 1.08 -27.28 13.84
N ARG A 140 0.33 -26.85 12.82
CA ARG A 140 -1.14 -26.99 12.77
C ARG A 140 -1.52 -28.10 11.80
N LYS A 141 -2.25 -29.12 12.25
CA LYS A 141 -2.77 -30.19 11.41
C LYS A 141 -4.07 -29.78 10.72
N PHE A 142 -4.29 -30.26 9.49
CA PHE A 142 -5.51 -30.02 8.73
C PHE A 142 -5.74 -31.13 7.69
N VAL A 143 -6.97 -31.23 7.20
CA VAL A 143 -7.37 -32.20 6.18
C VAL A 143 -7.85 -31.44 4.95
N VAL A 144 -7.34 -31.81 3.78
CA VAL A 144 -7.80 -31.29 2.50
C VAL A 144 -8.70 -32.30 1.83
N ARG A 145 -9.86 -31.85 1.38
CA ARG A 145 -10.83 -32.63 0.60
C ARG A 145 -10.91 -32.09 -0.82
N SER A 146 -11.25 -32.96 -1.77
CA SER A 146 -11.36 -32.58 -3.18
C SER A 146 -12.43 -31.52 -3.38
N LYS A 147 -12.10 -30.44 -4.12
CA LYS A 147 -13.01 -29.32 -4.46
C LYS A 147 -13.62 -28.59 -3.25
N GLU A 148 -13.04 -28.78 -2.07
CA GLU A 148 -13.43 -28.10 -0.84
C GLU A 148 -12.37 -27.07 -0.43
N ILE A 149 -12.78 -26.13 0.42
CA ILE A 149 -11.90 -25.10 0.96
C ILE A 149 -11.63 -25.40 2.43
N THR A 150 -10.35 -25.54 2.76
CA THR A 150 -9.85 -25.70 4.13
C THR A 150 -9.27 -24.38 4.62
N ASN A 151 -9.87 -23.80 5.65
CA ASN A 151 -9.39 -22.57 6.29
C ASN A 151 -8.45 -22.91 7.46
N LEU A 152 -7.26 -22.34 7.47
CA LEU A 152 -6.28 -22.50 8.55
C LEU A 152 -6.55 -21.57 9.74
N GLY A 153 -7.49 -20.63 9.60
CA GLY A 153 -7.76 -19.56 10.57
C GLY A 153 -6.85 -18.35 10.36
N LEU A 154 -7.01 -17.36 11.22
CA LEU A 154 -6.04 -16.29 11.42
C LEU A 154 -4.99 -16.74 12.43
N ILE A 155 -3.73 -16.79 12.00
CA ILE A 155 -2.58 -17.15 12.81
C ILE A 155 -1.94 -15.86 13.31
N VAL A 156 -2.12 -15.56 14.59
CA VAL A 156 -1.49 -14.43 15.26
C VAL A 156 -0.15 -14.88 15.84
N LEU A 157 0.94 -14.24 15.41
CA LEU A 157 2.27 -14.41 15.94
C LEU A 157 2.54 -13.27 16.92
N TYR A 158 2.55 -13.58 18.21
CA TYR A 158 2.61 -12.60 19.28
C TYR A 158 3.93 -12.75 20.05
N PRO A 159 4.76 -11.70 20.22
CA PRO A 159 5.96 -11.79 21.05
C PRO A 159 5.61 -12.23 22.47
N ASP A 160 6.37 -13.18 23.03
CA ASP A 160 6.14 -13.58 24.43
C ASP A 160 6.52 -12.41 25.35
N PRO A 161 5.56 -11.82 26.09
CA PRO A 161 5.83 -10.67 26.94
C PRO A 161 6.77 -10.99 28.11
N GLY A 162 6.87 -12.27 28.50
CA GLY A 162 7.81 -12.72 29.54
C GLY A 162 9.24 -12.92 29.03
N ASP A 163 9.45 -12.89 27.71
CA ASP A 163 10.73 -13.22 27.11
C ASP A 163 11.64 -12.01 26.85
N LYS A 164 12.50 -11.74 27.83
CA LYS A 164 13.49 -10.65 27.77
C LYS A 164 14.51 -10.83 26.65
N GLU A 165 14.82 -12.06 26.25
CA GLU A 165 15.81 -12.36 25.20
C GLU A 165 15.27 -12.16 23.79
N GLN A 166 13.97 -11.93 23.64
CA GLN A 166 13.33 -11.67 22.36
C GLN A 166 13.37 -12.84 21.34
N LYS A 167 13.42 -14.08 21.82
CA LYS A 167 13.49 -15.31 21.03
C LYS A 167 12.19 -16.11 20.98
N LYS A 168 11.28 -15.89 21.93
CA LYS A 168 10.02 -16.63 22.10
C LYS A 168 8.84 -15.83 21.55
N PHE A 169 7.82 -16.57 21.14
CA PHE A 169 6.57 -16.04 20.65
C PHE A 169 5.45 -17.05 20.92
N MET A 170 4.24 -16.53 21.04
CA MET A 170 3.00 -17.28 21.10
C MET A 170 2.36 -17.35 19.71
N ARG A 171 1.60 -18.42 19.50
CA ARG A 171 0.86 -18.70 18.26
C ARG A 171 -0.59 -18.84 18.64
N LEU A 172 -1.41 -17.92 18.19
CA LEU A 172 -2.81 -17.85 18.57
C LEU A 172 -3.64 -18.01 17.31
N PHE A 173 -4.71 -18.80 17.37
CA PHE A 173 -5.56 -19.08 16.22
C PHE A 173 -6.92 -18.46 16.43
N VAL A 174 -7.39 -17.67 15.47
CA VAL A 174 -8.71 -17.03 15.52
C VAL A 174 -9.53 -17.52 14.33
N ASP A 175 -10.81 -17.78 14.54
CA ASP A 175 -11.71 -18.06 13.42
C ASP A 175 -11.87 -16.79 12.56
N ASN A 176 -11.43 -16.88 11.31
CA ASN A 176 -11.56 -15.83 10.31
C ASN A 176 -12.37 -16.29 9.09
N THR A 177 -13.26 -17.27 9.26
CA THR A 177 -14.02 -17.89 8.16
C THR A 177 -14.82 -16.85 7.37
N SER A 178 -15.45 -15.88 8.03
CA SER A 178 -16.15 -14.77 7.36
C SER A 178 -15.20 -13.95 6.46
N ASP A 179 -14.01 -13.61 6.98
CA ASP A 179 -13.02 -12.82 6.24
C ASP A 179 -12.43 -13.59 5.06
N MET A 180 -12.24 -14.91 5.19
CA MET A 180 -11.78 -15.79 4.09
C MET A 180 -12.84 -16.01 3.02
N LYS A 181 -14.11 -16.12 3.41
CA LYS A 181 -15.22 -16.12 2.44
C LYS A 181 -15.24 -14.83 1.64
N HIS A 182 -15.14 -13.68 2.32
CA HIS A 182 -15.07 -12.38 1.64
C HIS A 182 -13.87 -12.31 0.70
N PHE A 183 -12.68 -12.65 1.19
CA PHE A 183 -11.43 -12.65 0.40
C PHE A 183 -11.54 -13.49 -0.88
N LEU A 184 -12.15 -14.69 -0.82
CA LEU A 184 -12.34 -15.52 -2.01
C LEU A 184 -13.39 -14.96 -2.97
N LYS A 185 -14.53 -14.49 -2.45
CA LYS A 185 -15.62 -13.94 -3.28
C LYS A 185 -15.21 -12.63 -3.98
N SER A 186 -14.44 -11.77 -3.31
CA SER A 186 -13.96 -10.50 -3.90
C SER A 186 -12.68 -10.69 -4.73
N GLY A 187 -11.77 -11.55 -4.28
CA GLY A 187 -10.48 -11.77 -4.94
C GLY A 187 -10.55 -12.72 -6.13
N TYR A 188 -11.25 -13.84 -6.00
CA TYR A 188 -11.23 -14.93 -6.97
C TYR A 188 -12.66 -15.36 -7.33
N PRO A 189 -13.49 -14.46 -7.90
CA PRO A 189 -14.92 -14.71 -8.09
C PRO A 189 -15.20 -15.97 -8.93
N LEU A 190 -14.41 -16.23 -9.99
CA LEU A 190 -14.56 -17.44 -10.82
C LEU A 190 -14.25 -18.72 -10.02
N LEU A 191 -13.17 -18.72 -9.23
CA LEU A 191 -12.82 -19.85 -8.38
C LEU A 191 -13.86 -20.04 -7.25
N ALA A 192 -14.35 -18.94 -6.68
CA ALA A 192 -15.37 -18.93 -5.63
C ALA A 192 -16.74 -19.43 -6.10
N GLN A 193 -17.04 -19.38 -7.40
CA GLN A 193 -18.24 -19.99 -7.99
C GLN A 193 -18.07 -21.51 -8.16
N LYS A 194 -16.86 -21.98 -8.50
CA LYS A 194 -16.56 -23.41 -8.68
C LYS A 194 -16.41 -24.15 -7.35
N LEU A 195 -15.86 -23.47 -6.35
CA LEU A 195 -15.69 -24.00 -5.00
C LEU A 195 -16.89 -23.60 -4.14
N ARG A 196 -17.42 -24.53 -3.35
CA ARG A 196 -18.51 -24.21 -2.40
C ARG A 196 -17.97 -23.36 -1.23
N THR A 197 -17.78 -22.06 -1.47
CA THR A 197 -17.20 -21.12 -0.48
C THR A 197 -17.99 -21.04 0.81
N ASP A 198 -19.31 -21.22 0.76
CA ASP A 198 -20.16 -21.17 1.94
C ASP A 198 -19.98 -22.38 2.87
N THR A 199 -19.49 -23.50 2.35
CA THR A 199 -19.19 -24.74 3.10
C THR A 199 -17.70 -24.89 3.43
N MET A 200 -16.96 -23.77 3.52
CA MET A 200 -15.57 -23.74 3.97
C MET A 200 -15.42 -24.41 5.35
N THR A 201 -14.43 -25.28 5.49
CA THR A 201 -14.15 -25.99 6.75
C THR A 201 -12.95 -25.36 7.45
N LEU A 202 -13.13 -24.89 8.69
CA LEU A 202 -12.03 -24.44 9.53
C LEU A 202 -11.25 -25.65 10.05
N ALA A 203 -9.93 -25.60 9.91
CA ALA A 203 -9.02 -26.62 10.43
C ALA A 203 -9.20 -26.74 11.94
N PRO A 204 -9.20 -27.97 12.50
CA PRO A 204 -9.39 -28.18 13.93
C PRO A 204 -8.20 -27.63 14.73
N GLY A 205 -8.44 -27.36 16.02
CA GLY A 205 -7.41 -26.99 16.99
C GLY A 205 -7.91 -25.99 18.02
N ASP A 206 -7.02 -25.61 18.93
CA ASP A 206 -7.31 -24.66 20.00
C ASP A 206 -7.46 -23.25 19.45
N LEU A 207 -8.71 -22.87 19.18
CA LEU A 207 -9.06 -21.51 18.79
C LEU A 207 -9.10 -20.61 20.04
N MET A 208 -8.68 -19.38 19.85
CA MET A 208 -8.72 -18.36 20.87
C MET A 208 -10.18 -18.07 21.27
N PRO A 209 -10.51 -18.14 22.57
CA PRO A 209 -11.82 -17.76 23.05
C PRO A 209 -12.03 -16.24 22.96
N ALA A 210 -13.28 -15.81 22.88
CA ALA A 210 -13.65 -14.42 22.63
C ALA A 210 -13.06 -13.42 23.64
N ASN A 211 -12.98 -13.79 24.92
CA ASN A 211 -12.40 -12.96 25.98
C ASN A 211 -10.89 -12.72 25.80
N LEU A 212 -10.14 -13.72 25.34
CA LEU A 212 -8.71 -13.57 25.04
C LEU A 212 -8.51 -12.73 23.76
N LEU A 213 -9.39 -12.88 22.78
CA LEU A 213 -9.38 -12.02 21.58
C LEU A 213 -9.64 -10.56 21.94
N GLU A 214 -10.61 -10.30 22.82
CA GLU A 214 -10.89 -8.97 23.33
C GLU A 214 -9.69 -8.36 24.07
N ALA A 215 -9.03 -9.14 24.93
CA ALA A 215 -7.83 -8.71 25.64
C ALA A 215 -6.67 -8.38 24.70
N LEU A 216 -6.44 -9.21 23.69
CA LEU A 216 -5.42 -8.97 22.66
C LEU A 216 -5.70 -7.67 21.88
N ARG A 217 -6.94 -7.46 21.44
CA ARG A 217 -7.36 -6.23 20.74
C ARG A 217 -7.19 -4.98 21.59
N LYS A 218 -7.52 -5.05 22.90
CA LYS A 218 -7.27 -3.95 23.84
C LYS A 218 -5.79 -3.62 23.93
N GLU A 219 -4.93 -4.64 24.02
CA GLU A 219 -3.49 -4.42 24.09
C GLU A 219 -2.93 -3.78 22.81
N ILE A 220 -3.35 -4.24 21.64
CA ILE A 220 -2.98 -3.64 20.34
C ILE A 220 -3.42 -2.17 20.31
N ALA A 221 -4.67 -1.88 20.63
CA ALA A 221 -5.20 -0.52 20.63
C ALA A 221 -4.45 0.41 21.60
N ILE A 222 -4.09 -0.04 22.80
CA ILE A 222 -3.33 0.77 23.77
C ILE A 222 -1.94 1.11 23.21
N LYS A 223 -1.26 0.14 22.59
CA LYS A 223 0.06 0.36 21.99
C LYS A 223 -0.03 1.37 20.83
N ASP A 224 -0.99 1.18 19.93
CA ASP A 224 -1.18 2.06 18.78
C ASP A 224 -1.56 3.49 19.23
N ALA A 225 -2.42 3.61 20.25
CA ALA A 225 -2.80 4.90 20.82
C ALA A 225 -1.61 5.62 21.45
N ALA A 226 -0.73 4.91 22.17
CA ALA A 226 0.48 5.47 22.73
C ALA A 226 1.45 5.93 21.63
N SER A 227 1.64 5.12 20.57
CA SER A 227 2.48 5.47 19.42
C SER A 227 1.97 6.66 18.61
N SER A 228 0.66 6.95 18.65
CA SER A 228 0.07 8.15 18.01
C SER A 228 0.42 9.48 18.71
N GLY A 229 1.17 9.45 19.81
CA GLY A 229 1.46 10.64 20.62
C GLY A 229 0.24 11.15 21.41
N GLY A 230 -0.80 10.33 21.56
CA GLY A 230 -2.01 10.67 22.32
C GLY A 230 -2.96 11.63 21.58
N TYR A 231 -2.73 11.95 20.31
CA TYR A 231 -3.61 12.84 19.54
C TYR A 231 -4.84 12.13 18.98
N ALA A 232 -4.75 10.82 18.74
CA ALA A 232 -5.84 10.04 18.18
C ALA A 232 -7.08 10.01 19.10
N THR A 233 -8.28 10.12 18.52
CA THR A 233 -9.55 9.84 19.20
C THR A 233 -9.94 8.37 19.03
N TYR A 234 -9.54 7.78 17.91
CA TYR A 234 -9.76 6.39 17.58
C TYR A 234 -8.46 5.78 17.08
N VAL A 235 -8.32 4.48 17.27
CA VAL A 235 -7.26 3.68 16.68
C VAL A 235 -7.87 2.46 16.03
N ALA A 236 -7.35 2.13 14.85
CA ALA A 236 -7.67 0.90 14.18
C ALA A 236 -6.34 0.12 14.00
N GLY A 237 -6.36 -1.21 14.13
CA GLY A 237 -5.14 -2.03 14.11
C GLY A 237 -5.33 -3.45 13.60
N ASP A 238 -4.31 -4.27 13.85
CA ASP A 238 -4.29 -5.70 13.53
C ASP A 238 -5.39 -6.49 14.25
N VAL A 239 -5.70 -7.70 13.75
CA VAL A 239 -6.71 -8.60 14.35
C VAL A 239 -8.12 -7.98 14.40
N GLY A 240 -8.45 -7.09 13.46
CA GLY A 240 -9.71 -6.34 13.45
C GLY A 240 -9.88 -5.45 14.68
N THR A 241 -8.78 -4.90 15.20
CA THR A 241 -8.84 -3.98 16.35
C THR A 241 -9.43 -2.65 15.91
N LEU A 242 -10.46 -2.19 16.61
CA LEU A 242 -10.98 -0.83 16.53
C LEU A 242 -11.30 -0.36 17.95
N ALA A 243 -10.83 0.82 18.33
CA ALA A 243 -11.09 1.35 19.66
C ALA A 243 -11.19 2.87 19.68
N GLU A 244 -12.02 3.38 20.59
CA GLU A 244 -12.00 4.77 21.03
C GLU A 244 -10.94 4.94 22.12
N VAL A 245 -10.10 5.97 22.00
CA VAL A 245 -9.05 6.31 22.95
C VAL A 245 -9.64 7.15 24.08
N GLN A 246 -9.52 6.66 25.31
CA GLN A 246 -9.91 7.41 26.51
C GLN A 246 -8.71 8.21 27.01
N LYS A 247 -8.94 9.47 27.37
CA LYS A 247 -7.90 10.39 27.85
C LYS A 247 -8.22 10.91 29.25
N ASN A 248 -7.20 11.10 30.06
CA ASN A 248 -7.31 11.75 31.36
C ASN A 248 -7.41 13.29 31.21
N LYS A 249 -7.52 14.00 32.34
CA LYS A 249 -7.61 15.49 32.37
C LYS A 249 -6.39 16.18 31.75
N ASP A 250 -5.23 15.52 31.72
CA ASP A 250 -3.99 16.03 31.13
C ASP A 250 -3.85 15.70 29.63
N GLY A 251 -4.88 15.11 29.02
CA GLY A 251 -4.87 14.69 27.62
C GLY A 251 -4.05 13.43 27.33
N LYS A 252 -3.54 12.74 28.36
CA LYS A 252 -2.80 11.47 28.21
C LYS A 252 -3.77 10.30 28.07
N VAL A 253 -3.37 9.29 27.30
CA VAL A 253 -4.14 8.03 27.15
C VAL A 253 -4.29 7.37 28.52
N SER A 254 -5.54 7.19 28.97
CA SER A 254 -5.91 6.53 30.22
C SER A 254 -6.48 5.13 30.01
N GLY A 255 -6.92 4.82 28.79
CA GLY A 255 -7.53 3.54 28.43
C GLY A 255 -8.05 3.55 27.01
N VAL A 256 -8.71 2.46 26.62
CA VAL A 256 -9.38 2.31 25.34
C VAL A 256 -10.72 1.62 25.51
N ARG A 257 -11.70 2.00 24.70
CA ARG A 257 -12.99 1.31 24.60
C ARG A 257 -13.07 0.65 23.24
N LEU A 258 -13.04 -0.69 23.22
CA LEU A 258 -13.20 -1.43 21.98
C LEU A 258 -14.55 -1.13 21.34
N ILE A 259 -14.53 -1.06 20.01
CA ILE A 259 -15.70 -0.94 19.17
C ILE A 259 -15.75 -2.21 18.34
N ASP A 260 -16.86 -2.95 18.44
CA ASP A 260 -16.98 -4.21 17.72
C ASP A 260 -17.07 -3.97 16.21
N VAL A 261 -16.35 -4.79 15.46
CA VAL A 261 -16.33 -4.79 14.01
C VAL A 261 -16.40 -6.23 13.53
N PRO A 262 -17.21 -6.55 12.51
CA PRO A 262 -17.44 -7.92 12.07
C PRO A 262 -16.29 -8.47 11.21
N THR A 263 -15.04 -8.25 11.63
CA THR A 263 -13.81 -8.68 10.98
C THR A 263 -12.71 -8.94 12.01
N VAL A 264 -11.82 -9.88 11.70
CA VAL A 264 -10.54 -10.10 12.39
C VAL A 264 -9.37 -9.81 11.44
N SER A 265 -9.65 -9.36 10.22
CA SER A 265 -8.64 -9.01 9.22
C SER A 265 -7.80 -7.81 9.69
N SER A 266 -6.51 -7.84 9.41
CA SER A 266 -5.62 -6.71 9.65
C SER A 266 -5.98 -5.50 8.79
N LEU A 267 -5.54 -4.33 9.24
CA LEU A 267 -5.60 -3.12 8.45
C LEU A 267 -4.62 -3.09 7.29
N GLN A 268 -5.08 -2.44 6.24
CA GLN A 268 -4.27 -1.98 5.12
C GLN A 268 -4.05 -0.47 5.21
N SER A 269 -5.07 0.30 5.59
CA SER A 269 -5.00 1.75 5.70
C SER A 269 -6.04 2.27 6.68
N GLU A 270 -5.69 3.35 7.37
CA GLU A 270 -6.61 4.18 8.15
C GLU A 270 -6.52 5.62 7.64
N SER A 271 -7.64 6.31 7.55
CA SER A 271 -7.65 7.72 7.18
C SER A 271 -7.08 8.55 8.33
N PRO A 272 -6.20 9.53 8.06
CA PRO A 272 -5.81 10.48 9.08
C PRO A 272 -7.02 11.18 9.71
N ASN A 273 -6.91 11.54 10.98
CA ASN A 273 -7.97 12.23 11.73
C ASN A 273 -8.08 13.71 11.33
N TYR A 274 -8.39 13.96 10.05
CA TYR A 274 -8.56 15.30 9.49
C TYR A 274 -9.87 15.95 9.96
N VAL A 275 -10.88 15.15 10.25
CA VAL A 275 -12.21 15.59 10.66
C VAL A 275 -12.55 14.89 11.97
N LYS A 276 -12.82 15.69 13.00
CA LYS A 276 -13.15 15.18 14.32
C LYS A 276 -14.32 14.19 14.23
N ASP A 277 -14.16 13.05 14.88
CA ASP A 277 -15.17 11.98 14.97
C ASP A 277 -15.63 11.40 13.62
N ARG A 278 -14.83 11.59 12.55
CA ARG A 278 -15.08 11.04 11.22
C ARG A 278 -13.80 10.48 10.60
N PHE A 279 -13.73 9.17 10.46
CA PHE A 279 -12.61 8.49 9.82
C PHE A 279 -13.08 7.21 9.12
N ALA A 280 -12.23 6.66 8.27
CA ALA A 280 -12.48 5.42 7.57
C ALA A 280 -11.23 4.54 7.62
N PHE A 281 -11.41 3.24 7.54
CA PHE A 281 -10.31 2.30 7.45
C PHE A 281 -10.62 1.16 6.48
N LEU A 282 -9.57 0.65 5.87
CA LEU A 282 -9.61 -0.41 4.87
C LEU A 282 -8.81 -1.59 5.42
N THR A 283 -9.41 -2.77 5.44
CA THR A 283 -8.73 -4.02 5.82
C THR A 283 -7.94 -4.61 4.65
N LYS A 284 -7.02 -5.54 4.93
CA LYS A 284 -6.23 -6.23 3.89
C LYS A 284 -7.06 -7.09 2.92
N ASN A 285 -8.29 -7.46 3.29
CA ASN A 285 -9.25 -8.13 2.40
C ASN A 285 -10.21 -7.15 1.72
N ASN A 286 -9.84 -5.86 1.62
CA ASN A 286 -10.62 -4.81 0.97
C ASN A 286 -12.03 -4.59 1.54
N ARG A 287 -12.20 -4.71 2.87
CA ARG A 287 -13.43 -4.27 3.54
C ARG A 287 -13.25 -2.86 4.04
N LEU A 288 -14.16 -1.98 3.66
CA LEU A 288 -14.16 -0.58 4.06
C LEU A 288 -15.12 -0.39 5.23
N PHE A 289 -14.63 0.23 6.29
CA PHE A 289 -15.43 0.65 7.43
C PHE A 289 -15.35 2.15 7.58
N PHE A 290 -16.50 2.77 7.75
CA PHE A 290 -16.64 4.19 8.00
C PHE A 290 -17.15 4.41 9.41
N VAL A 291 -16.48 5.30 10.14
CA VAL A 291 -16.82 5.64 11.51
C VAL A 291 -17.24 7.10 11.56
N GLN A 292 -18.43 7.35 12.10
CA GLN A 292 -18.95 8.70 12.29
C GLN A 292 -19.70 8.80 13.61
N ASN A 293 -19.30 9.75 14.46
CA ASN A 293 -19.93 9.98 15.76
C ASN A 293 -20.03 8.70 16.60
N GLY A 294 -18.96 7.91 16.63
CA GLY A 294 -18.87 6.64 17.37
C GLY A 294 -19.65 5.46 16.76
N LYS A 295 -20.36 5.65 15.63
CA LYS A 295 -21.04 4.58 14.90
C LYS A 295 -20.16 4.05 13.78
N VAL A 296 -20.11 2.73 13.65
CA VAL A 296 -19.36 2.05 12.58
C VAL A 296 -20.34 1.49 11.56
N ALA A 297 -20.06 1.71 10.28
CA ALA A 297 -20.77 1.10 9.17
C ALA A 297 -19.78 0.48 8.20
N GLU A 298 -20.02 -0.77 7.80
CA GLU A 298 -19.34 -1.34 6.65
C GLU A 298 -19.89 -0.70 5.36
N LYS A 299 -19.00 -0.30 4.47
CA LYS A 299 -19.31 0.30 3.17
C LYS A 299 -18.79 -0.58 2.07
N ARG A 300 -19.48 -0.59 0.93
CA ARG A 300 -19.01 -1.29 -0.26
C ARG A 300 -17.77 -0.57 -0.80
N THR A 301 -16.72 -1.32 -1.12
CA THR A 301 -15.55 -0.79 -1.83
C THR A 301 -15.79 -0.66 -3.33
N PRO A 302 -15.02 0.18 -4.04
CA PRO A 302 -14.97 0.15 -5.49
C PRO A 302 -14.68 -1.25 -6.04
N ASP A 303 -15.28 -1.59 -7.16
CA ASP A 303 -15.01 -2.85 -7.86
C ASP A 303 -13.59 -2.83 -8.43
N GLY A 304 -12.85 -3.94 -8.30
CA GLY A 304 -11.48 -4.04 -8.80
C GLY A 304 -10.42 -3.32 -7.96
N LEU A 305 -10.77 -2.82 -6.77
CA LEU A 305 -9.85 -2.11 -5.89
C LEU A 305 -8.58 -2.92 -5.58
N ARG A 306 -7.42 -2.34 -5.89
CA ARG A 306 -6.09 -2.83 -5.51
C ARG A 306 -5.73 -2.38 -4.08
N ALA A 307 -4.53 -2.74 -3.63
CA ALA A 307 -4.03 -2.21 -2.37
C ALA A 307 -3.95 -0.67 -2.45
N GLY A 308 -4.58 0.02 -1.50
CA GLY A 308 -4.74 1.46 -1.49
C GLY A 308 -4.95 2.06 -0.11
N LYS A 309 -4.89 3.38 -0.06
CA LYS A 309 -5.08 4.20 1.14
C LYS A 309 -6.42 4.92 1.11
N VAL A 310 -7.12 4.92 2.23
CA VAL A 310 -8.43 5.57 2.39
C VAL A 310 -8.31 6.88 3.14
N TYR A 311 -9.11 7.87 2.75
CA TYR A 311 -9.15 9.20 3.33
C TYR A 311 -10.60 9.65 3.53
N ALA A 312 -10.95 10.05 4.76
CA ALA A 312 -12.19 10.74 5.04
C ALA A 312 -11.92 12.25 5.04
N LEU A 313 -12.55 12.96 4.11
CA LEU A 313 -12.28 14.37 3.81
C LEU A 313 -13.56 15.18 3.81
N GLY A 314 -13.49 16.45 4.21
CA GLY A 314 -14.65 17.34 4.27
C GLY A 314 -15.81 16.75 5.08
N THR A 315 -17.04 17.06 4.68
CA THR A 315 -18.26 16.60 5.35
C THR A 315 -18.79 15.26 4.85
N SER A 316 -18.52 14.92 3.58
CA SER A 316 -19.13 13.78 2.89
C SER A 316 -18.15 12.92 2.09
N ASP A 317 -16.92 13.38 1.88
CA ASP A 317 -16.06 12.78 0.87
C ASP A 317 -15.26 11.61 1.45
N LEU A 318 -15.28 10.47 0.76
CA LEU A 318 -14.34 9.38 0.96
C LEU A 318 -13.53 9.20 -0.32
N VAL A 319 -12.21 9.10 -0.15
CA VAL A 319 -11.28 8.94 -1.27
C VAL A 319 -10.42 7.73 -1.00
N ILE A 320 -10.30 6.84 -1.98
CA ILE A 320 -9.31 5.76 -1.96
C ILE A 320 -8.34 6.03 -3.09
N VAL A 321 -7.06 6.12 -2.77
CA VAL A 321 -6.00 6.18 -3.78
C VAL A 321 -5.23 4.88 -3.70
N ASP A 322 -5.26 4.13 -4.78
CA ASP A 322 -4.52 2.88 -4.85
C ASP A 322 -3.05 3.09 -5.15
N ASP A 323 -2.30 2.01 -5.10
CA ASP A 323 -0.86 2.05 -5.28
C ASP A 323 -0.40 2.18 -6.75
N LYS A 324 -1.32 2.42 -7.68
CA LYS A 324 -1.06 2.84 -9.06
C LYS A 324 -1.68 4.20 -9.37
N LEU A 325 -2.04 4.99 -8.34
CA LEU A 325 -2.67 6.30 -8.50
C LEU A 325 -4.00 6.26 -9.27
N GLU A 326 -4.70 5.12 -9.24
CA GLU A 326 -6.13 5.12 -9.51
C GLU A 326 -6.85 5.73 -8.31
N ILE A 327 -7.66 6.74 -8.56
CA ILE A 327 -8.37 7.47 -7.51
C ILE A 327 -9.84 7.13 -7.59
N TYR A 328 -10.38 6.59 -6.50
CA TYR A 328 -11.80 6.37 -6.31
C TYR A 328 -12.34 7.43 -5.36
N ALA A 329 -13.32 8.20 -5.81
CA ALA A 329 -13.94 9.25 -5.01
C ALA A 329 -15.42 8.94 -4.79
N SER A 330 -15.88 9.20 -3.57
CA SER A 330 -17.28 9.15 -3.18
C SER A 330 -17.63 10.44 -2.47
N THR A 331 -18.70 11.10 -2.91
CA THR A 331 -19.27 12.29 -2.26
C THR A 331 -20.46 11.94 -1.35
N SER A 332 -20.61 10.65 -1.03
CA SER A 332 -21.75 10.07 -0.32
C SER A 332 -21.31 9.13 0.80
N ASN A 333 -20.21 9.45 1.49
CA ASN A 333 -19.62 8.63 2.55
C ASN A 333 -19.42 7.15 2.15
N GLY A 334 -19.07 6.89 0.88
CA GLY A 334 -18.78 5.56 0.36
C GLY A 334 -19.99 4.78 -0.18
N ASP A 335 -21.16 5.40 -0.32
CA ASP A 335 -22.35 4.72 -0.87
C ASP A 335 -22.26 4.54 -2.39
N ARG A 336 -21.62 5.49 -3.09
CA ARG A 336 -21.37 5.45 -4.54
C ARG A 336 -19.95 5.88 -4.86
N TRP A 337 -19.32 5.21 -5.82
CA TRP A 337 -17.93 5.44 -6.21
C TRP A 337 -17.81 5.85 -7.66
N GLN A 338 -16.93 6.81 -7.91
CA GLN A 338 -16.48 7.20 -9.24
C GLN A 338 -14.98 6.99 -9.32
N SER A 339 -14.51 6.26 -10.34
CA SER A 339 -13.08 6.13 -10.63
C SER A 339 -12.60 7.29 -11.51
N TYR A 340 -11.39 7.75 -11.21
CA TYR A 340 -10.62 8.66 -12.05
C TYR A 340 -9.38 7.91 -12.56
N LEU A 341 -9.41 7.58 -13.85
CA LEU A 341 -8.36 6.80 -14.52
C LEU A 341 -7.26 7.66 -15.17
N GLY A 342 -7.42 8.99 -15.19
CA GLY A 342 -6.53 9.92 -15.91
C GLY A 342 -5.11 10.04 -15.35
N SER A 343 -4.77 9.28 -14.31
CA SER A 343 -3.50 9.37 -13.59
C SER A 343 -2.87 8.01 -13.24
N VAL A 344 -3.39 6.91 -13.79
CA VAL A 344 -2.90 5.58 -13.46
C VAL A 344 -1.45 5.43 -13.92
N THR A 345 -0.58 5.02 -13.01
CA THR A 345 0.85 4.79 -13.26
C THR A 345 1.13 3.32 -13.56
N GLU A 346 2.10 3.06 -14.44
CA GLU A 346 2.52 1.68 -14.74
C GLU A 346 3.13 0.98 -13.52
N LYS A 347 3.99 1.71 -12.80
CA LYS A 347 4.69 1.25 -11.59
C LYS A 347 3.91 1.62 -10.34
N LYS A 348 4.20 0.89 -9.26
CA LYS A 348 3.72 1.22 -7.93
C LYS A 348 4.13 2.64 -7.54
N SER A 349 3.20 3.44 -7.04
CA SER A 349 3.41 4.80 -6.57
C SER A 349 2.92 4.95 -5.13
N ASP A 350 3.69 5.68 -4.32
CA ASP A 350 3.27 6.03 -2.96
C ASP A 350 2.50 7.35 -3.00
N ALA A 351 1.21 7.25 -3.32
CA ALA A 351 0.34 8.41 -3.37
C ALA A 351 0.01 8.92 -1.95
N LYS A 352 -0.09 10.24 -1.84
CA LYS A 352 -0.48 10.97 -0.65
C LYS A 352 -1.72 11.81 -0.94
N VAL A 353 -2.57 11.99 0.06
CA VAL A 353 -3.69 12.92 -0.01
C VAL A 353 -3.56 13.97 1.10
N SER A 354 -3.57 15.24 0.71
CA SER A 354 -3.62 16.37 1.64
C SER A 354 -4.96 17.08 1.53
N PRO A 355 -5.68 17.31 2.63
CA PRO A 355 -6.82 18.23 2.63
C PRO A 355 -6.34 19.66 2.39
N GLY A 356 -7.25 20.47 1.88
CA GLY A 356 -7.11 21.91 1.67
C GLY A 356 -8.33 22.66 2.20
N ALA A 357 -8.38 23.96 1.92
CA ALA A 357 -9.49 24.80 2.38
C ALA A 357 -10.76 24.59 1.54
N THR A 358 -10.60 24.32 0.24
CA THR A 358 -11.72 24.21 -0.71
C THR A 358 -11.89 22.81 -1.29
N GLY A 359 -10.96 21.90 -1.00
CA GLY A 359 -10.91 20.57 -1.57
C GLY A 359 -9.75 19.78 -1.03
N TYR A 360 -9.21 18.88 -1.84
CA TYR A 360 -8.07 18.06 -1.47
C TYR A 360 -7.17 17.80 -2.68
N TYR A 361 -5.93 17.45 -2.37
CA TYR A 361 -4.88 17.17 -3.34
C TYR A 361 -4.46 15.72 -3.22
N ALA A 362 -4.53 14.97 -4.31
CA ALA A 362 -3.89 13.67 -4.45
C ALA A 362 -2.58 13.86 -5.23
N TYR A 363 -1.46 13.36 -4.72
CA TYR A 363 -0.17 13.58 -5.36
C TYR A 363 0.81 12.43 -5.15
N ILE A 364 1.74 12.27 -6.09
CA ILE A 364 2.89 11.37 -6.01
C ILE A 364 4.18 12.19 -6.01
N ALA A 365 5.16 11.73 -5.24
CA ALA A 365 6.42 12.46 -5.08
C ALA A 365 7.22 12.49 -6.40
N THR A 366 7.49 11.31 -6.98
CA THR A 366 8.33 11.15 -8.18
C THR A 366 7.75 10.09 -9.14
N PRO A 367 7.61 10.38 -10.46
CA PRO A 367 7.66 11.71 -11.04
C PRO A 367 6.55 12.60 -10.44
N PRO A 368 6.80 13.90 -10.27
CA PRO A 368 5.93 14.78 -9.51
C PRO A 368 4.62 14.98 -10.28
N LEU A 369 3.51 14.62 -9.65
CA LEU A 369 2.17 14.83 -10.17
C LEU A 369 1.26 15.20 -9.01
N ALA A 370 0.47 16.26 -9.20
CA ALA A 370 -0.51 16.72 -8.23
C ALA A 370 -1.85 16.95 -8.92
N LEU A 371 -2.91 16.44 -8.31
CA LEU A 371 -4.29 16.52 -8.78
C LEU A 371 -5.13 17.15 -7.69
N PHE A 372 -5.99 18.09 -8.05
CA PHE A 372 -6.91 18.76 -7.15
C PHE A 372 -8.35 18.36 -7.46
N SER A 373 -9.13 18.09 -6.42
CA SER A 373 -10.59 18.00 -6.49
C SER A 373 -11.21 18.89 -5.41
N ALA A 374 -12.28 19.61 -5.77
CA ALA A 374 -13.05 20.38 -4.80
C ALA A 374 -13.89 19.43 -3.93
N TYR A 375 -14.22 19.84 -2.71
CA TYR A 375 -15.11 19.03 -1.87
C TYR A 375 -16.49 18.84 -2.53
N GLY A 376 -17.06 17.64 -2.38
CA GLY A 376 -18.35 17.28 -2.99
C GLY A 376 -18.29 17.08 -4.51
N ARG A 377 -17.09 16.97 -5.09
CA ARG A 377 -16.84 16.69 -6.51
C ARG A 377 -16.06 15.38 -6.66
N THR A 378 -16.15 14.78 -7.83
CA THR A 378 -15.37 13.57 -8.18
C THR A 378 -14.41 13.82 -9.33
N GLU A 379 -14.44 15.02 -9.91
CA GLU A 379 -13.57 15.44 -10.99
C GLU A 379 -12.22 15.91 -10.42
N PHE A 380 -11.15 15.56 -11.11
CA PHE A 380 -9.79 15.96 -10.77
C PHE A 380 -9.20 16.85 -11.86
N LYS A 381 -8.44 17.86 -11.44
CA LYS A 381 -7.69 18.75 -12.33
C LYS A 381 -6.21 18.69 -11.99
N SER A 382 -5.37 18.65 -13.02
CA SER A 382 -3.92 18.75 -12.83
C SER A 382 -3.55 20.08 -12.20
N VAL A 383 -2.64 20.04 -11.23
CA VAL A 383 -2.03 21.21 -10.63
C VAL A 383 -0.67 21.40 -11.26
N GLU A 384 -0.49 22.52 -11.96
CA GLU A 384 0.82 22.89 -12.48
C GLU A 384 1.78 23.18 -11.33
N LEU A 385 2.83 22.37 -11.22
CA LEU A 385 3.89 22.50 -10.23
C LEU A 385 5.05 23.33 -10.78
N PRO A 386 5.79 24.05 -9.93
CA PRO A 386 7.04 24.71 -10.33
C PRO A 386 8.01 23.71 -10.96
N VAL A 387 8.70 24.11 -12.03
CA VAL A 387 9.60 23.23 -12.82
C VAL A 387 10.77 22.69 -12.00
N GLU A 388 11.13 23.37 -10.92
CA GLU A 388 12.17 23.03 -9.96
C GLU A 388 11.76 21.89 -9.01
N ILE A 389 10.46 21.64 -8.82
CA ILE A 389 9.98 20.51 -8.02
C ILE A 389 10.12 19.24 -8.85
N LYS A 390 11.25 18.55 -8.70
CA LYS A 390 11.49 17.23 -9.29
C LYS A 390 10.97 16.07 -8.44
N SER A 391 10.79 16.30 -7.14
CA SER A 391 10.12 15.37 -6.21
C SER A 391 9.30 16.17 -5.19
N ILE A 392 8.03 15.83 -4.98
CA ILE A 392 7.15 16.53 -4.01
C ILE A 392 7.38 15.98 -2.60
N GLY A 393 7.91 16.82 -1.70
CA GLY A 393 8.02 16.50 -0.27
C GLY A 393 6.77 16.89 0.51
N LEU A 394 6.27 18.10 0.26
CA LEU A 394 5.07 18.66 0.88
C LEU A 394 4.20 19.31 -0.20
N LEU A 395 2.89 19.08 -0.13
CA LEU A 395 1.89 19.85 -0.85
C LEU A 395 0.73 20.11 0.12
N ARG A 396 0.49 21.38 0.47
CA ARG A 396 -0.52 21.73 1.49
C ARG A 396 -1.18 23.07 1.20
N GLU A 397 -2.50 23.07 1.14
CA GLU A 397 -3.31 24.29 1.02
C GLU A 397 -3.73 24.80 2.40
N LYS A 398 -3.69 26.12 2.52
CA LYS A 398 -4.22 26.92 3.63
C LYS A 398 -5.09 28.04 3.05
N PRO A 399 -5.92 28.73 3.85
CA PRO A 399 -6.73 29.87 3.38
C PRO A 399 -5.93 30.93 2.62
N ALA A 400 -4.69 31.22 3.04
CA ALA A 400 -3.82 32.16 2.35
C ALA A 400 -3.32 31.66 0.97
N GLY A 401 -3.23 30.34 0.76
CA GLY A 401 -2.75 29.77 -0.49
C GLY A 401 -2.17 28.35 -0.38
N LEU A 402 -1.61 27.88 -1.49
CA LEU A 402 -1.01 26.55 -1.64
C LEU A 402 0.51 26.61 -1.47
N PHE A 403 1.05 25.75 -0.62
CA PHE A 403 2.48 25.57 -0.41
C PHE A 403 2.95 24.27 -1.04
N ALA A 404 4.08 24.32 -1.72
CA ALA A 404 4.76 23.16 -2.28
C ALA A 404 6.25 23.17 -1.91
N GLU A 405 6.77 22.05 -1.43
CA GLU A 405 8.19 21.86 -1.14
C GLU A 405 8.73 20.65 -1.90
N ARG A 406 10.00 20.73 -2.31
CA ARG A 406 10.71 19.54 -2.77
C ARG A 406 10.98 18.58 -1.61
N GLU A 407 11.10 17.29 -1.91
CA GLU A 407 11.51 16.26 -0.94
C GLU A 407 12.88 16.60 -0.31
N ILE A 408 13.02 16.32 0.98
CA ILE A 408 14.28 16.53 1.71
C ILE A 408 15.25 15.40 1.37
N SER A 409 16.45 15.72 0.88
CA SER A 409 17.49 14.72 0.73
C SER A 409 18.10 14.36 2.09
N PHE A 410 18.44 13.09 2.29
CA PHE A 410 19.15 12.62 3.50
C PHE A 410 20.57 13.21 3.65
N TYR A 411 21.14 13.74 2.57
CA TYR A 411 22.45 14.38 2.57
C TYR A 411 22.39 15.83 3.06
N MET A 412 23.51 16.31 3.62
CA MET A 412 23.67 17.71 4.01
C MET A 412 23.42 18.61 2.80
N GLU A 413 22.42 19.48 2.90
CA GLU A 413 22.17 20.55 1.94
C GLU A 413 23.23 21.64 2.15
N THR A 414 23.92 22.04 1.09
CA THR A 414 24.90 23.12 1.12
C THR A 414 24.29 24.50 0.90
N GLU A 415 23.07 24.54 0.36
CA GLU A 415 22.31 25.74 -0.03
C GLU A 415 20.93 25.77 0.64
N LYS A 416 20.35 26.98 0.73
CA LYS A 416 18.98 27.17 1.23
C LYS A 416 18.02 26.54 0.23
N ARG A 417 17.24 25.56 0.69
CA ARG A 417 16.22 24.93 -0.14
C ARG A 417 15.11 25.94 -0.50
N PRO A 418 14.69 26.02 -1.77
CA PRO A 418 13.50 26.78 -2.13
C PRO A 418 12.22 26.02 -1.73
N PHE A 419 11.19 26.79 -1.41
CA PHE A 419 9.81 26.33 -1.36
C PHE A 419 8.93 27.32 -2.13
N PHE A 420 7.73 26.90 -2.51
CA PHE A 420 6.90 27.66 -3.42
C PHE A 420 5.54 27.93 -2.79
N PHE A 421 5.09 29.17 -2.89
CA PHE A 421 3.80 29.60 -2.40
C PHE A 421 2.95 30.15 -3.55
N ARG A 422 1.72 29.67 -3.69
CA ARG A 422 0.74 30.20 -4.63
C ARG A 422 -0.42 30.77 -3.83
N ALA A 423 -0.53 32.09 -3.81
CA ALA A 423 -1.59 32.79 -3.08
C ALA A 423 -2.99 32.34 -3.55
N ALA A 424 -3.96 32.36 -2.63
CA ALA A 424 -5.33 31.98 -2.93
C ALA A 424 -5.90 32.80 -4.10
N GLY A 425 -6.57 32.10 -5.03
CA GLY A 425 -7.12 32.70 -6.26
C GLY A 425 -6.08 33.15 -7.30
N LYS A 426 -4.79 32.86 -7.10
CA LYS A 426 -3.72 33.15 -8.06
C LYS A 426 -3.20 31.86 -8.71
N THR A 427 -2.66 31.99 -9.92
CA THR A 427 -2.06 30.87 -10.69
C THR A 427 -0.55 30.82 -10.55
N ALA A 428 0.11 31.97 -10.39
CA ALA A 428 1.56 32.06 -10.32
C ALA A 428 2.14 31.59 -8.97
N TRP A 429 3.27 30.90 -9.03
CA TRP A 429 4.06 30.50 -7.87
C TRP A 429 5.06 31.60 -7.49
N ASP A 430 5.12 31.91 -6.21
CA ASP A 430 6.09 32.81 -5.55
C ASP A 430 7.19 31.94 -4.91
N PRO A 431 8.41 31.89 -5.48
CA PRO A 431 9.52 31.15 -4.89
C PRO A 431 10.03 31.85 -3.65
N ARG A 432 10.22 31.08 -2.58
CA ARG A 432 10.71 31.52 -1.27
C ARG A 432 11.84 30.60 -0.83
N SER A 433 12.63 31.04 0.14
CA SER A 433 13.80 30.28 0.60
C SER A 433 13.70 29.96 2.07
N MET A 434 14.12 28.75 2.43
CA MET A 434 14.35 28.36 3.82
C MET A 434 15.40 29.30 4.46
N PRO A 435 15.37 29.51 5.79
CA PRO A 435 16.25 30.47 6.46
C PRO A 435 17.73 30.08 6.34
N THR A 436 18.03 28.78 6.43
CA THR A 436 19.36 28.19 6.29
C THR A 436 19.27 26.87 5.49
N PRO A 437 20.39 26.23 5.14
CA PRO A 437 20.37 24.84 4.69
C PRO A 437 19.90 23.88 5.81
N ASN A 438 19.65 22.61 5.47
CA ASN A 438 19.30 21.53 6.41
C ASN A 438 18.03 21.80 7.23
N CYS A 439 17.03 22.43 6.62
CA CYS A 439 15.75 22.69 7.26
C CYS A 439 14.74 21.56 7.05
N ALA A 440 13.98 21.26 8.08
CA ALA A 440 12.80 20.41 7.99
C ALA A 440 11.73 21.07 7.09
N HIS A 441 10.68 20.32 6.77
CA HIS A 441 9.52 20.88 6.09
C HIS A 441 8.84 21.95 6.94
N ILE A 442 8.18 22.90 6.28
CA ILE A 442 7.41 23.96 6.90
C ILE A 442 6.34 23.36 7.80
N ARG A 443 6.27 23.88 9.02
CA ARG A 443 5.17 23.68 9.95
C ARG A 443 4.34 24.95 10.04
N PHE A 444 3.04 24.80 9.96
CA PHE A 444 2.09 25.92 10.05
C PHE A 444 1.77 26.18 11.52
N LEU A 445 2.02 27.40 11.98
CA LEU A 445 1.72 27.85 13.34
C LEU A 445 0.30 28.40 13.47
N ASP A 446 -0.37 28.66 12.35
CA ASP A 446 -1.74 29.16 12.31
C ASP A 446 -2.60 28.41 11.27
N ASN A 447 -3.90 28.69 11.34
CA ASN A 447 -4.86 28.15 10.40
C ASN A 447 -4.84 28.90 9.06
N GLU A 448 -4.48 30.19 9.05
CA GLU A 448 -4.44 31.03 7.85
C GLU A 448 -3.33 30.62 6.88
N GLY A 449 -2.19 30.14 7.41
CA GLY A 449 -1.05 29.67 6.64
C GLY A 449 0.06 30.69 6.43
N LEU A 450 0.05 31.83 7.13
CA LEU A 450 1.08 32.87 7.00
C LEU A 450 2.12 32.82 8.12
N ASN A 451 1.75 32.32 9.30
CA ASN A 451 2.71 32.09 10.37
C ASN A 451 3.32 30.69 10.22
N LEU A 452 4.61 30.64 9.88
CA LEU A 452 5.35 29.42 9.60
C LEU A 452 6.44 29.20 10.62
N SER A 453 6.83 27.94 10.80
CA SER A 453 8.05 27.57 11.49
C SER A 453 8.80 26.47 10.76
N THR A 454 10.10 26.41 10.97
CA THR A 454 10.93 25.27 10.56
C THR A 454 12.07 25.10 11.54
N GLU A 455 12.53 23.86 11.70
CA GLU A 455 13.71 23.52 12.46
C GLU A 455 14.85 23.27 11.47
N CYS A 456 15.97 23.92 11.66
CA CYS A 456 17.14 23.76 10.79
C CYS A 456 18.33 23.24 11.59
N GLY A 457 18.94 22.19 11.06
CA GLY A 457 20.16 21.61 11.63
C GLY A 457 21.40 22.44 11.30
N ASP A 458 22.48 22.12 12.00
CA ASP A 458 23.79 22.72 11.75
C ASP A 458 24.31 22.36 10.34
N ARG A 459 25.07 23.26 9.72
CA ARG A 459 25.67 23.05 8.40
C ARG A 459 26.75 21.96 8.40
N ALA A 460 27.44 21.74 9.51
CA ALA A 460 28.56 20.81 9.65
C ALA A 460 28.14 19.37 9.99
N VAL A 461 26.99 19.18 10.65
CA VAL A 461 26.49 17.86 11.09
C VAL A 461 25.08 17.52 10.59
N GLY A 462 24.49 18.38 9.76
CA GLY A 462 23.18 18.16 9.16
C GLY A 462 22.05 18.06 10.18
N PHE A 463 21.08 17.18 9.91
CA PHE A 463 19.90 16.97 10.77
C PHE A 463 20.19 16.28 12.11
N GLY A 464 21.41 15.75 12.32
CA GLY A 464 21.80 15.01 13.52
C GLY A 464 22.35 15.88 14.66
N GLY A 465 22.59 17.17 14.41
CA GLY A 465 23.10 18.12 15.42
C GLY A 465 22.01 18.89 16.18
N PRO A 466 22.42 19.88 17.00
CA PRO A 466 21.52 20.89 17.55
C PRO A 466 20.69 21.54 16.45
N LYS A 467 19.42 21.83 16.76
CA LYS A 467 18.47 22.42 15.81
C LYS A 467 18.07 23.80 16.27
N ASP A 468 18.17 24.75 15.35
CA ASP A 468 17.67 26.11 15.53
C ASP A 468 16.21 26.18 15.06
N LEU A 469 15.35 26.80 15.86
CA LEU A 469 13.97 27.07 15.47
C LEU A 469 13.89 28.43 14.77
N TYR A 470 13.31 28.46 13.57
CA TYR A 470 13.02 29.68 12.84
C TYR A 470 11.52 29.86 12.69
N VAL A 471 11.08 31.12 12.76
CA VAL A 471 9.68 31.50 12.58
C VAL A 471 9.56 32.61 11.55
N SER A 472 8.50 32.53 10.75
CA SER A 472 8.08 33.57 9.83
C SER A 472 6.65 34.00 10.12
N LYS A 473 6.35 35.29 9.90
CA LYS A 473 5.00 35.88 10.03
C LYS A 473 4.42 36.36 8.71
N ASP A 474 5.11 36.14 7.60
CA ASP A 474 4.77 36.65 6.27
C ASP A 474 4.76 35.53 5.20
N GLY A 475 4.51 34.30 5.64
CA GLY A 475 4.53 33.09 4.83
C GLY A 475 5.94 32.67 4.39
N GLY A 476 6.98 33.12 5.09
CA GLY A 476 8.38 32.78 4.84
C GLY A 476 9.06 33.64 3.78
N LYS A 477 8.63 34.90 3.64
CA LYS A 477 9.44 35.92 2.95
C LYS A 477 10.60 36.36 3.84
N THR A 478 10.35 36.49 5.14
CA THR A 478 11.36 36.76 6.15
C THR A 478 11.30 35.72 7.26
N TRP A 479 12.47 35.44 7.86
CA TRP A 479 12.62 34.47 8.95
C TRP A 479 13.38 35.08 10.12
N GLN A 480 12.95 34.75 11.32
CA GLN A 480 13.60 35.13 12.58
C GLN A 480 13.98 33.86 13.35
N LYS A 481 15.25 33.78 13.79
CA LYS A 481 15.71 32.74 14.71
C LYS A 481 15.10 32.99 16.09
N LYS A 482 14.56 31.96 16.72
CA LYS A 482 14.00 32.03 18.08
C LYS A 482 14.99 31.57 19.14
#